data_AF-A0A8S0RXU9-F1
#
_entry.id   AF-A0A8S0RXU9-F1
#
_cell.length_a   1.000
_cell.length_b   1.000
_cell.length_c   1.000
_cell.angle_alpha   90.00
_cell.angle_beta   90.00
_cell.angle_gamma   90.00
#
_symmetry.space_group_name_H-M   'P 1'
#
loop_
_entity.id
_entity.type
_entity.pdbx_description
1 polymer ?
#
loop_
_entity_poly.entity_id
_entity_poly.type
_entity_poly.pdbx_seq_one_letter_code
_entity_poly.pdbx_strand_id
1 'polypeptide(L)'
;MSADIAIAQFRFLERLLLVHGHWCYRRISMMIFYFFYKNIAFGFTLFWFEAYASFSGQPAYNDWYMSLYNVFFTSLPVIALGVFDQDIPARLCLQYPLLYQEGVHGMLFSWMHILGWMLNGVISSIFIFFFTTNSVLHQAFRRDGHVIDFEVLGVMMYTCVIWTVNCQMALFVNYFTWIHHFVIWGSIAFSYVFLLVYGAMSPIISTTAYQVLVEACAPSPFYWLATLLIVVSTLLPNFMYRAFQIQFHPTYHDIIQRRNLEGSETNFCGAESQKGTARMKDKLGDQEPLLAQ
;
A
#
# COMPACT_ATOMS: atom_id res chain seq x y z
N MET A 1 -15.85 -10.69 -36.90
CA MET A 1 -14.54 -10.15 -36.48
C MET A 1 -14.65 -8.89 -35.64
N SER A 2 -15.81 -8.24 -35.54
CA SER A 2 -16.02 -7.01 -34.74
C SER A 2 -16.60 -7.32 -33.34
N ALA A 3 -15.88 -8.06 -32.51
CA ALA A 3 -16.26 -8.33 -31.12
C ALA A 3 -15.09 -8.00 -30.18
N ASP A 4 -15.37 -7.38 -29.04
CA ASP A 4 -14.33 -7.02 -28.05
C ASP A 4 -13.65 -8.26 -27.45
N ILE A 5 -14.40 -9.36 -27.32
CA ILE A 5 -13.90 -10.64 -26.82
C ILE A 5 -14.47 -11.78 -27.68
N ALA A 6 -13.60 -12.64 -28.20
CA ALA A 6 -13.99 -13.86 -28.91
C ALA A 6 -13.94 -15.08 -27.97
N ILE A 7 -15.10 -15.71 -27.73
CA ILE A 7 -15.22 -16.94 -26.93
C ILE A 7 -15.66 -18.11 -27.81
N ALA A 8 -15.13 -19.31 -27.54
CA ALA A 8 -15.43 -20.50 -28.34
C ALA A 8 -16.78 -21.16 -28.00
N GLN A 9 -17.21 -21.10 -26.73
CA GLN A 9 -18.45 -21.71 -26.24
C GLN A 9 -19.10 -20.79 -25.20
N PHE A 10 -20.44 -20.78 -25.16
CA PHE A 10 -21.21 -19.94 -24.23
C PHE A 10 -20.90 -20.24 -22.74
N ARG A 11 -20.54 -21.49 -22.39
CA ARG A 11 -20.14 -21.86 -21.02
C ARG A 11 -18.92 -21.07 -20.51
N PHE A 12 -18.05 -20.57 -21.38
CA PHE A 12 -16.92 -19.75 -20.95
C PHE A 12 -17.32 -18.32 -20.56
N LEU A 13 -18.51 -17.85 -20.94
CA LEU A 13 -19.00 -16.53 -20.59
C LEU A 13 -19.20 -16.38 -19.09
N GLU A 14 -19.68 -17.43 -18.41
CA GLU A 14 -19.89 -17.45 -16.96
C GLU A 14 -18.58 -17.12 -16.22
N ARG A 15 -17.49 -17.83 -16.54
CA ARG A 15 -16.18 -17.61 -15.91
C ARG A 15 -15.54 -16.28 -16.32
N LEU A 16 -15.73 -15.86 -17.57
CA LEU A 16 -15.21 -14.59 -18.04
C LEU A 16 -15.83 -13.43 -17.27
N LEU A 17 -17.16 -13.42 -17.13
CA LEU A 17 -17.90 -12.31 -16.55
C LEU A 17 -17.84 -12.33 -15.01
N LEU A 18 -18.12 -13.46 -14.37
CA LEU A 18 -18.16 -13.54 -12.90
C LEU A 18 -16.78 -13.48 -12.24
N VAL A 19 -15.74 -14.05 -12.87
CA VAL A 19 -14.39 -14.06 -12.29
C VAL A 19 -13.58 -12.88 -12.82
N HIS A 20 -13.37 -12.80 -14.13
CA HIS A 20 -12.46 -11.79 -14.69
C HIS A 20 -13.10 -10.40 -14.68
N GLY A 21 -14.41 -10.29 -14.91
CA GLY A 21 -15.15 -9.03 -14.80
C GLY A 21 -15.08 -8.44 -13.38
N HIS A 22 -15.38 -9.25 -12.37
CA HIS A 22 -15.28 -8.85 -10.95
C HIS A 22 -13.86 -8.39 -10.57
N TRP A 23 -12.85 -9.20 -10.88
CA TRP A 23 -11.45 -8.86 -10.59
C TRP A 23 -11.01 -7.59 -11.30
N CYS A 24 -11.29 -7.45 -12.60
CA CYS A 24 -10.91 -6.29 -13.39
C CYS A 24 -11.55 -5.02 -12.85
N TYR A 25 -12.86 -5.06 -12.59
CA TYR A 25 -13.60 -3.92 -12.05
C TYR A 25 -13.07 -3.46 -10.70
N ARG A 26 -12.82 -4.40 -9.77
CA ARG A 26 -12.27 -4.09 -8.45
C ARG A 26 -10.84 -3.53 -8.54
N ARG A 27 -9.96 -4.19 -9.29
CA ARG A 27 -8.56 -3.77 -9.47
C ARG A 27 -8.46 -2.36 -10.03
N ILE A 28 -9.22 -2.06 -11.09
CA ILE A 28 -9.23 -0.73 -11.70
C ILE A 28 -9.78 0.30 -10.71
N SER A 29 -10.86 0.00 -9.98
CA SER A 29 -11.42 0.91 -8.98
C SER A 29 -10.41 1.24 -7.87
N MET A 30 -9.76 0.21 -7.31
CA MET A 30 -8.73 0.37 -6.28
C MET A 30 -7.50 1.13 -6.79
N MET A 31 -7.07 0.84 -8.03
CA MET A 31 -5.98 1.55 -8.69
C MET A 31 -6.29 3.05 -8.82
N ILE A 32 -7.51 3.40 -9.26
CA ILE A 32 -7.95 4.79 -9.41
C ILE A 32 -8.00 5.50 -8.05
N PHE A 33 -8.59 4.88 -7.03
CA PHE A 33 -8.69 5.47 -5.70
C PHE A 33 -7.34 5.76 -5.08
N TYR A 34 -6.43 4.79 -5.17
CA TYR A 34 -5.07 4.96 -4.68
C TYR A 34 -4.30 6.00 -5.51
N PHE A 35 -4.53 6.06 -6.83
CA PHE A 35 -3.92 7.07 -7.69
C PHE A 35 -4.36 8.49 -7.29
N PHE A 36 -5.64 8.72 -6.96
CA PHE A 36 -6.07 10.01 -6.42
C PHE A 36 -5.45 10.30 -5.06
N TYR A 37 -5.48 9.33 -4.14
CA TYR A 37 -4.88 9.46 -2.81
C TYR A 37 -3.41 9.88 -2.88
N LYS A 38 -2.57 9.17 -3.63
CA LYS A 38 -1.11 9.44 -3.68
C LYS A 38 -0.77 10.80 -4.28
N ASN A 39 -1.55 11.23 -5.28
CA ASN A 39 -1.32 12.50 -5.97
C ASN A 39 -1.79 13.68 -5.09
N ILE A 40 -2.90 13.51 -4.38
CA ILE A 40 -3.41 14.52 -3.45
C ILE A 40 -2.51 14.63 -2.23
N ALA A 41 -2.08 13.50 -1.65
CA ALA A 41 -1.13 13.51 -0.55
C ALA A 41 0.14 14.29 -0.93
N PHE A 42 0.72 14.00 -2.11
CA PHE A 42 1.89 14.73 -2.61
C PHE A 42 1.61 16.21 -2.91
N GLY A 43 0.58 16.51 -3.70
CA GLY A 43 0.25 17.88 -4.09
C GLY A 43 -0.13 18.78 -2.92
N PHE A 44 -0.89 18.28 -1.96
CA PHE A 44 -1.24 19.06 -0.77
C PHE A 44 -0.04 19.25 0.17
N THR A 45 0.93 18.32 0.26
CA THR A 45 2.16 18.60 1.04
C THR A 45 2.91 19.83 0.52
N LEU A 46 2.97 20.01 -0.80
CA LEU A 46 3.52 21.22 -1.41
C LEU A 46 2.66 22.45 -1.10
N PHE A 47 1.34 22.33 -1.21
CA PHE A 47 0.41 23.42 -0.89
C PHE A 47 0.58 23.95 0.54
N TRP A 48 0.73 23.06 1.53
CA TRP A 48 0.95 23.47 2.92
C TRP A 48 2.31 24.14 3.12
N PHE A 49 3.35 23.67 2.42
CA PHE A 49 4.66 24.32 2.43
C PHE A 49 4.61 25.73 1.85
N GLU A 50 3.96 25.91 0.69
CA GLU A 50 3.78 27.23 0.09
C GLU A 50 3.01 28.17 1.00
N ALA A 51 1.97 27.68 1.67
CA ALA A 51 1.23 28.47 2.66
C ALA A 51 2.13 28.91 3.84
N TYR A 52 3.02 28.03 4.30
CA TYR A 52 4.01 28.36 5.34
C TYR A 52 5.07 29.36 4.85
N ALA A 53 5.49 29.24 3.59
CA ALA A 53 6.41 30.16 2.93
C ALA A 53 5.73 31.45 2.42
N SER A 54 4.52 31.77 2.92
CA SER A 54 3.74 32.96 2.55
C SER A 54 3.48 33.10 1.05
N PHE A 55 3.31 31.97 0.35
CA PHE A 55 3.13 31.87 -1.11
C PHE A 55 4.24 32.59 -1.90
N SER A 56 5.47 32.52 -1.41
CA SER A 56 6.65 33.09 -2.08
C SER A 56 7.03 32.36 -3.38
N GLY A 57 6.48 31.17 -3.64
CA GLY A 57 6.82 30.35 -4.80
C GLY A 57 8.17 29.66 -4.68
N GLN A 58 8.70 29.52 -3.46
CA GLN A 58 9.94 28.80 -3.19
C GLN A 58 9.66 27.29 -3.25
N PRO A 59 10.33 26.54 -4.14
CA PRO A 59 10.04 25.11 -4.29
C PRO A 59 10.45 24.32 -3.05
N ALA A 60 9.50 23.59 -2.45
CA ALA A 60 9.79 22.68 -1.32
C ALA A 60 10.61 21.46 -1.76
N TYR A 61 10.37 20.98 -2.98
CA TYR A 61 11.03 19.82 -3.56
C TYR A 61 11.84 20.24 -4.79
N ASN A 62 12.97 19.57 -5.02
CA ASN A 62 13.73 19.74 -6.25
C ASN A 62 12.91 19.25 -7.47
N ASP A 63 13.10 19.85 -8.63
CA ASP A 63 12.32 19.56 -9.86
C ASP A 63 12.35 18.09 -10.26
N TRP A 64 13.50 17.44 -10.07
CA TRP A 64 13.65 16.02 -10.34
C TRP A 64 12.87 15.15 -9.35
N TYR A 65 12.73 15.59 -8.09
CA TYR A 65 11.96 14.86 -7.08
C TYR A 65 10.48 14.87 -7.42
N MET A 66 9.98 16.03 -7.89
CA MET A 66 8.60 16.20 -8.34
C MET A 66 8.30 15.33 -9.58
N SER A 67 9.22 15.34 -10.55
CA SER A 67 9.04 14.60 -11.80
C SER A 67 9.10 13.08 -11.60
N LEU A 68 10.04 12.57 -10.79
CA LEU A 68 10.26 11.13 -10.63
C LEU A 68 9.28 10.47 -9.65
N TYR A 69 8.65 11.25 -8.76
CA TYR A 69 7.65 10.75 -7.82
C TYR A 69 6.52 9.97 -8.50
N ASN A 70 5.91 10.57 -9.53
CA ASN A 70 4.79 9.95 -10.23
C ASN A 70 5.21 8.87 -11.22
N VAL A 71 6.40 8.98 -11.81
CA VAL A 71 6.84 8.11 -12.91
C VAL A 71 7.51 6.83 -12.41
N PHE A 72 8.38 6.90 -11.40
CA PHE A 72 9.18 5.74 -10.99
C PHE A 72 8.85 5.24 -9.58
N PHE A 73 8.72 6.15 -8.61
CA PHE A 73 8.63 5.75 -7.21
C PHE A 73 7.22 5.27 -6.80
N THR A 74 6.19 5.70 -7.51
CA THR A 74 4.80 5.39 -7.12
C THR A 74 3.95 4.77 -8.22
N SER A 75 4.42 4.67 -9.47
CA SER A 75 3.66 4.04 -10.56
C SER A 75 3.71 2.50 -10.50
N LEU A 76 4.89 1.93 -10.27
CA LEU A 76 5.11 0.49 -10.26
C LEU A 76 4.24 -0.21 -9.20
N PRO A 77 4.16 0.27 -7.93
CA PRO A 77 3.25 -0.32 -6.93
C PRO A 77 1.78 -0.25 -7.35
N VAL A 78 1.36 0.84 -8.01
CA VAL A 78 -0.02 1.05 -8.46
C VAL A 78 -0.37 0.10 -9.60
N ILE A 79 0.54 -0.08 -10.55
CA ILE A 79 0.36 -1.05 -11.63
C ILE A 79 0.33 -2.47 -11.07
N ALA A 80 1.23 -2.79 -10.13
CA ALA A 80 1.25 -4.11 -9.50
C ALA A 80 -0.06 -4.40 -8.76
N LEU A 81 -0.63 -3.42 -8.05
CA LEU A 81 -1.96 -3.51 -7.46
C LEU A 81 -3.03 -3.76 -8.53
N GLY A 82 -3.04 -2.96 -9.61
CA GLY A 82 -4.04 -3.06 -10.67
C GLY A 82 -4.00 -4.37 -11.47
N VAL A 83 -2.88 -5.08 -11.50
CA VAL A 83 -2.73 -6.32 -12.29
C VAL A 83 -2.79 -7.58 -11.42
N PHE A 84 -2.14 -7.58 -10.26
CA PHE A 84 -1.91 -8.79 -9.48
C PHE A 84 -2.78 -8.93 -8.24
N ASP A 85 -3.48 -7.87 -7.81
CA ASP A 85 -4.33 -7.96 -6.61
C ASP A 85 -5.47 -8.95 -6.84
N GLN A 86 -5.65 -9.86 -5.89
CA GLN A 86 -6.72 -10.85 -5.91
C GLN A 86 -7.39 -10.83 -4.55
N ASP A 87 -8.66 -10.44 -4.56
CA ASP A 87 -9.49 -10.37 -3.36
C ASP A 87 -10.05 -11.73 -2.98
N ILE A 88 -10.62 -12.43 -3.98
CA ILE A 88 -11.37 -13.65 -3.80
C ILE A 88 -10.92 -14.68 -4.84
N PRO A 89 -10.71 -15.95 -4.44
CA PRO A 89 -10.34 -17.00 -5.38
C PRO A 89 -11.47 -17.30 -6.37
N ALA A 90 -11.12 -17.62 -7.61
CA ALA A 90 -12.08 -17.84 -8.71
C ALA A 90 -13.21 -18.83 -8.39
N ARG A 91 -12.94 -19.84 -7.55
CA ARG A 91 -13.93 -20.83 -7.12
C ARG A 91 -15.10 -20.18 -6.35
N LEU A 92 -14.78 -19.23 -5.47
CA LEU A 92 -15.77 -18.57 -4.62
C LEU A 92 -16.61 -17.57 -5.43
N CYS A 93 -16.01 -16.88 -6.41
CA CYS A 93 -16.73 -16.00 -7.34
C CYS A 93 -17.80 -16.76 -8.15
N LEU A 94 -17.52 -18.02 -8.53
CA LEU A 94 -18.50 -18.87 -9.21
C LEU A 94 -19.57 -19.41 -8.25
N GLN A 95 -19.21 -19.68 -7.00
CA GLN A 95 -20.15 -20.17 -5.99
C GLN A 95 -21.14 -19.09 -5.53
N TYR A 96 -20.73 -17.82 -5.50
CA TYR A 96 -21.54 -16.69 -5.06
C TYR A 96 -21.68 -15.65 -6.17
N PRO A 97 -22.61 -15.82 -7.12
CA PRO A 97 -22.81 -14.86 -8.21
C PRO A 97 -23.35 -13.50 -7.73
N LEU A 98 -23.88 -13.40 -6.51
CA LEU A 98 -24.33 -12.13 -5.94
C LEU A 98 -23.21 -11.08 -5.83
N LEU A 99 -21.94 -11.47 -5.70
CA LEU A 99 -20.82 -10.52 -5.66
C LEU A 99 -20.74 -9.68 -6.92
N TYR A 100 -21.11 -10.26 -8.07
CA TYR A 100 -21.11 -9.53 -9.33
C TYR A 100 -22.14 -8.39 -9.34
N GLN A 101 -23.23 -8.51 -8.57
CA GLN A 101 -24.25 -7.46 -8.50
C GLN A 101 -23.69 -6.16 -7.90
N GLU A 102 -22.71 -6.23 -7.00
CA GLU A 102 -22.05 -5.03 -6.44
C GLU A 102 -21.37 -4.19 -7.52
N GLY A 103 -20.81 -4.86 -8.54
CA GLY A 103 -20.22 -4.21 -9.70
C GLY A 103 -21.27 -3.56 -10.61
N VAL A 104 -22.37 -4.25 -10.88
CA VAL A 104 -23.46 -3.74 -11.74
C VAL A 104 -24.14 -2.51 -11.13
N HIS A 105 -24.31 -2.48 -9.80
CA HIS A 105 -24.90 -1.34 -9.10
C HIS A 105 -23.91 -0.18 -8.90
N GLY A 106 -22.66 -0.29 -9.38
CA GLY A 106 -21.65 0.75 -9.27
C GLY A 106 -21.23 1.04 -7.82
N MET A 107 -21.42 0.08 -6.91
CA MET A 107 -21.19 0.31 -5.48
C MET A 107 -19.70 0.49 -5.17
N LEU A 108 -18.83 -0.22 -5.88
CA LEU A 108 -17.37 -0.15 -5.69
C LEU A 108 -16.79 1.15 -6.26
N PHE A 109 -17.30 1.65 -7.38
CA PHE A 109 -16.87 2.90 -8.02
C PHE A 109 -17.93 4.00 -7.85
N SER A 110 -18.04 4.55 -6.63
CA SER A 110 -18.89 5.69 -6.33
C SER A 110 -18.05 6.95 -6.04
N TRP A 111 -18.57 8.10 -6.43
CA TRP A 111 -17.97 9.41 -6.15
C TRP A 111 -17.69 9.64 -4.67
N MET A 112 -18.53 9.09 -3.78
CA MET A 112 -18.33 9.22 -2.34
C MET A 112 -17.08 8.47 -1.86
N HIS A 113 -16.80 7.30 -2.45
CA HIS A 113 -15.56 6.58 -2.16
C HIS A 113 -14.35 7.36 -2.67
N ILE A 114 -14.40 7.89 -3.90
CA ILE A 114 -13.32 8.73 -4.45
C ILE A 114 -13.05 9.90 -3.52
N LEU A 115 -14.08 10.67 -3.14
CA LEU A 115 -13.94 11.79 -2.23
C LEU A 115 -13.40 11.38 -0.86
N GLY A 116 -13.82 10.23 -0.33
CA GLY A 116 -13.26 9.67 0.91
C GLY A 116 -11.75 9.40 0.81
N TRP A 117 -11.30 8.82 -0.30
CA TRP A 117 -9.87 8.60 -0.58
C TRP A 117 -9.10 9.91 -0.79
N MET A 118 -9.72 10.89 -1.45
CA MET A 118 -9.16 12.24 -1.60
C MET A 118 -8.98 12.93 -0.25
N LEU A 119 -10.01 12.91 0.60
CA LEU A 119 -9.97 13.47 1.96
C LEU A 119 -8.92 12.78 2.82
N ASN A 120 -8.78 11.46 2.73
CA ASN A 120 -7.71 10.73 3.40
C ASN A 120 -6.32 11.18 2.91
N GLY A 121 -6.16 11.49 1.62
CA GLY A 121 -4.94 12.08 1.07
C GLY A 121 -4.63 13.46 1.65
N VAL A 122 -5.65 14.32 1.79
CA VAL A 122 -5.51 15.63 2.44
C VAL A 122 -5.11 15.47 3.91
N ILE A 123 -5.79 14.62 4.67
CA ILE A 123 -5.45 14.33 6.07
C ILE A 123 -4.01 13.82 6.18
N SER A 124 -3.62 12.89 5.30
CA SER A 124 -2.25 12.36 5.28
C SER A 124 -1.21 13.46 5.03
N SER A 125 -1.49 14.37 4.09
CA SER A 125 -0.59 15.50 3.80
C SER A 125 -0.45 16.48 4.98
N ILE A 126 -1.53 16.69 5.74
CA ILE A 126 -1.53 17.52 6.95
C ILE A 126 -0.62 16.89 8.00
N PHE A 127 -0.80 15.60 8.30
CA PHE A 127 0.06 14.90 9.26
C PHE A 127 1.52 14.96 8.85
N ILE A 128 1.84 14.65 7.59
CA ILE A 128 3.21 14.68 7.08
C ILE A 128 3.80 16.10 7.23
N PHE A 129 3.09 17.14 6.76
CA PHE A 129 3.61 18.50 6.81
C PHE A 129 3.81 18.99 8.25
N PHE A 130 2.78 18.93 9.09
CA PHE A 130 2.87 19.46 10.45
C PHE A 130 3.87 18.68 11.30
N PHE A 131 3.89 17.34 11.25
CA PHE A 131 4.85 16.57 12.04
C PHE A 131 6.29 16.78 11.55
N THR A 132 6.52 16.88 10.23
CA THR A 132 7.86 17.13 9.71
C THR A 132 8.35 18.52 10.12
N THR A 133 7.53 19.56 9.96
CA THR A 133 7.88 20.92 10.36
C THR A 133 8.13 21.02 11.87
N ASN A 134 7.27 20.42 12.72
CA ASN A 134 7.49 20.42 14.17
C ASN A 134 8.75 19.65 14.60
N SER A 135 9.08 18.55 13.90
CA SER A 135 10.30 17.77 14.17
C SER A 135 11.57 18.55 13.83
N VAL A 136 11.52 19.40 12.79
CA VAL A 136 12.63 20.23 12.32
C VAL A 136 12.77 21.53 13.11
N LEU A 137 11.66 22.19 13.49
CA LEU A 137 11.69 23.51 14.13
C LEU A 137 12.38 23.53 15.51
N HIS A 138 12.39 22.40 16.22
CA HIS A 138 12.80 22.33 17.63
C HIS A 138 14.15 21.67 17.87
N GLN A 139 14.86 21.19 16.84
CA GLN A 139 16.10 20.41 17.04
C GLN A 139 17.19 20.76 16.03
N ALA A 140 18.44 20.88 16.49
CA ALA A 140 19.60 20.91 15.62
C ALA A 140 19.90 19.48 15.13
N PHE A 141 19.48 19.15 13.91
CA PHE A 141 19.71 17.83 13.29
C PHE A 141 21.20 17.49 13.11
N ARG A 142 22.08 18.50 13.07
CA ARG A 142 23.52 18.36 12.82
C ARG A 142 24.30 18.39 14.14
N ARG A 143 25.28 17.48 14.29
CA ARG A 143 26.25 17.50 15.42
C ARG A 143 27.01 18.84 15.52
N ASP A 144 27.03 19.60 14.43
CA ASP A 144 27.71 20.90 14.31
C ASP A 144 26.86 22.10 14.75
N GLY A 145 25.60 21.91 15.19
CA GLY A 145 24.77 22.98 15.74
C GLY A 145 24.25 24.02 14.73
N HIS A 146 24.42 23.78 13.42
CA HIS A 146 23.86 24.64 12.38
C HIS A 146 22.35 24.45 12.21
N VAL A 147 21.67 25.56 11.89
CA VAL A 147 20.23 25.61 11.63
C VAL A 147 19.91 24.83 10.37
N ILE A 148 18.75 24.19 10.36
CA ILE A 148 18.29 23.34 9.27
C ILE A 148 17.81 24.22 8.11
N ASP A 149 18.41 24.03 6.93
CA ASP A 149 17.96 24.67 5.71
C ASP A 149 16.66 24.06 5.19
N PHE A 150 15.88 24.85 4.45
CA PHE A 150 14.63 24.43 3.80
C PHE A 150 14.81 23.18 2.92
N GLU A 151 16.01 22.95 2.41
CA GLU A 151 16.38 21.78 1.59
C GLU A 151 16.29 20.46 2.37
N VAL A 152 16.75 20.46 3.62
CA VAL A 152 16.67 19.29 4.51
C VAL A 152 15.21 19.00 4.86
N LEU A 153 14.42 20.04 5.11
CA LEU A 153 12.98 19.92 5.33
C LEU A 153 12.29 19.30 4.10
N GLY A 154 12.65 19.74 2.89
CA GLY A 154 12.15 19.19 1.63
C GLY A 154 12.46 17.70 1.47
N VAL A 155 13.71 17.28 1.72
CA VAL A 155 14.11 15.86 1.66
C VAL A 155 13.40 15.02 2.72
N MET A 156 13.28 15.54 3.94
CA MET A 156 12.52 14.90 5.04
C MET A 156 11.06 14.68 4.65
N MET A 157 10.38 15.73 4.19
CA MET A 157 8.98 15.64 3.75
C MET A 157 8.82 14.65 2.60
N TYR A 158 9.70 14.72 1.60
CA TYR A 158 9.66 13.84 0.44
C TYR A 158 9.78 12.36 0.82
N THR A 159 10.76 12.03 1.66
CA THR A 159 10.95 10.66 2.14
C THR A 159 9.77 10.16 2.97
N CYS A 160 9.19 11.02 3.83
CA CYS A 160 7.97 10.68 4.57
C CYS A 160 6.78 10.42 3.66
N VAL A 161 6.60 11.19 2.56
CA VAL A 161 5.53 10.95 1.57
C VAL A 161 5.72 9.61 0.88
N ILE A 162 6.93 9.29 0.40
CA ILE A 162 7.20 8.02 -0.29
C ILE A 162 6.92 6.84 0.64
N TRP A 163 7.39 6.88 1.88
CA TRP A 163 7.12 5.83 2.85
C TRP A 163 5.63 5.70 3.17
N THR A 164 4.96 6.81 3.48
CA THR A 164 3.53 6.80 3.83
C THR A 164 2.70 6.22 2.70
N VAL A 165 2.94 6.64 1.46
CA VAL A 165 2.19 6.16 0.30
C VAL A 165 2.44 4.67 0.08
N ASN A 166 3.69 4.20 0.10
CA ASN A 166 4.01 2.79 -0.07
C ASN A 166 3.49 1.90 1.06
N CYS A 167 3.57 2.34 2.32
CA CYS A 167 3.02 1.61 3.46
C CYS A 167 1.48 1.62 3.45
N GLN A 168 0.84 2.73 3.04
CA GLN A 168 -0.60 2.79 2.82
C GLN A 168 -1.05 1.76 1.78
N MET A 169 -0.26 1.55 0.73
CA MET A 169 -0.53 0.47 -0.24
C MET A 169 -0.48 -0.89 0.43
N ALA A 170 0.59 -1.17 1.19
CA ALA A 170 0.76 -2.44 1.88
C ALA A 170 -0.42 -2.76 2.82
N LEU A 171 -0.96 -1.76 3.52
CA LEU A 171 -2.13 -1.91 4.38
C LEU A 171 -3.44 -2.16 3.63
N PHE A 172 -3.50 -1.78 2.35
CA PHE A 172 -4.72 -1.87 1.54
C PHE A 172 -4.80 -3.15 0.72
N VAL A 173 -3.66 -3.72 0.32
CA VAL A 173 -3.59 -5.00 -0.39
C VAL A 173 -4.21 -6.11 0.47
N ASN A 174 -5.10 -6.90 -0.13
CA ASN A 174 -5.79 -7.99 0.59
C ASN A 174 -4.97 -9.29 0.55
N TYR A 175 -4.31 -9.57 -0.57
CA TYR A 175 -3.48 -10.76 -0.72
C TYR A 175 -2.03 -10.37 -1.00
N PHE A 176 -1.19 -10.45 0.03
CA PHE A 176 0.17 -9.92 -0.02
C PHE A 176 1.14 -10.90 -0.68
N THR A 177 1.20 -10.87 -2.01
CA THR A 177 2.11 -11.69 -2.82
C THR A 177 3.58 -11.22 -2.70
N TRP A 178 4.50 -12.09 -3.12
CA TRP A 178 5.92 -11.74 -3.22
C TRP A 178 6.19 -10.61 -4.22
N ILE A 179 5.36 -10.49 -5.27
CA ILE A 179 5.46 -9.41 -6.26
C ILE A 179 5.16 -8.07 -5.59
N HIS A 180 4.12 -8.00 -4.73
CA HIS A 180 3.82 -6.77 -3.99
C HIS A 180 4.96 -6.37 -3.05
N HIS A 181 5.59 -7.33 -2.36
CA HIS A 181 6.78 -7.05 -1.56
C HIS A 181 7.90 -6.47 -2.41
N PHE A 182 8.26 -7.15 -3.51
CA PHE A 182 9.35 -6.72 -4.37
C PHE A 182 9.13 -5.31 -4.91
N VAL A 183 7.90 -4.99 -5.32
CA VAL A 183 7.59 -3.69 -5.91
C VAL A 183 7.52 -2.58 -4.85
N ILE A 184 6.97 -2.84 -3.67
CA ILE A 184 6.87 -1.85 -2.58
C ILE A 184 8.26 -1.56 -1.99
N TRP A 185 9.01 -2.60 -1.62
CA TRP A 185 10.37 -2.42 -1.09
C TRP A 185 11.34 -1.94 -2.16
N GLY A 186 11.16 -2.39 -3.40
CA GLY A 186 11.93 -1.92 -4.55
C GLY A 186 11.72 -0.44 -4.82
N SER A 187 10.51 0.09 -4.68
CA SER A 187 10.25 1.53 -4.87
C SER A 187 10.91 2.38 -3.79
N ILE A 188 10.85 1.93 -2.53
CA ILE A 188 11.49 2.59 -1.39
C ILE A 188 13.01 2.55 -1.57
N ALA A 189 13.59 1.38 -1.85
CA ALA A 189 15.02 1.23 -2.07
C ALA A 189 15.50 2.09 -3.27
N PHE A 190 14.74 2.08 -4.37
CA PHE A 190 15.05 2.89 -5.54
C PHE A 190 15.02 4.40 -5.23
N SER A 191 14.11 4.86 -4.37
CA SER A 191 14.09 6.26 -3.92
C SER A 191 15.35 6.66 -3.14
N TYR A 192 15.86 5.79 -2.27
CA TYR A 192 17.10 6.05 -1.53
C TYR A 192 18.33 5.99 -2.43
N VAL A 193 18.40 5.01 -3.34
CA VAL A 193 19.48 4.94 -4.34
C VAL A 193 19.48 6.20 -5.20
N PHE A 194 18.31 6.67 -5.64
CA PHE A 194 18.20 7.90 -6.40
C PHE A 194 18.66 9.12 -5.59
N LEU A 195 18.22 9.27 -4.32
CA LEU A 195 18.68 10.37 -3.46
C LEU A 195 20.20 10.35 -3.24
N LEU A 196 20.81 9.16 -3.10
CA LEU A 196 22.27 9.01 -2.96
C LEU A 196 23.01 9.38 -4.25
N VAL A 197 22.55 8.86 -5.39
CA VAL A 197 23.20 9.09 -6.69
C VAL A 197 23.05 10.55 -7.11
N TYR A 198 21.83 11.10 -7.01
CA TYR A 198 21.54 12.49 -7.36
C TYR A 198 22.30 13.46 -6.44
N GLY A 199 22.29 13.22 -5.12
CA GLY A 199 23.02 14.03 -4.16
C GLY A 199 24.56 13.95 -4.27
N ALA A 200 25.10 12.94 -4.96
CA ALA A 200 26.53 12.82 -5.26
C ALA A 200 26.94 13.42 -6.62
N MET A 201 25.96 13.81 -7.46
CA MET A 201 26.25 14.45 -8.74
C MET A 201 26.78 15.88 -8.54
N SER A 202 27.46 16.41 -9.56
CA SER A 202 28.02 17.76 -9.52
C SER A 202 26.98 18.81 -9.06
N PRO A 203 27.37 19.79 -8.23
CA PRO A 203 26.46 20.83 -7.71
C PRO A 203 25.78 21.68 -8.81
N ILE A 204 26.28 21.63 -10.05
CA ILE A 204 25.64 22.27 -11.21
C ILE A 204 24.31 21.58 -11.57
N ILE A 205 24.21 20.27 -11.35
CA ILE A 205 23.05 19.45 -11.68
C ILE A 205 22.17 19.25 -10.45
N SER A 206 22.78 19.00 -9.29
CA SER A 206 22.06 18.69 -8.06
C SER A 206 21.52 19.94 -7.32
N THR A 207 22.02 21.13 -7.66
CA THR A 207 21.62 22.43 -7.04
C THR A 207 21.43 22.34 -5.52
N THR A 208 20.17 22.28 -5.07
CA THR A 208 19.70 22.28 -3.67
C THR A 208 19.64 20.89 -3.01
N ALA A 209 20.10 19.85 -3.69
CA ALA A 209 20.08 18.46 -3.22
C ALA A 209 21.48 17.88 -2.97
N TYR A 210 22.53 18.68 -3.19
CA TYR A 210 23.91 18.22 -3.12
C TYR A 210 24.27 17.81 -1.68
N GLN A 211 24.64 16.55 -1.50
CA GLN A 211 25.03 15.92 -0.23
C GLN A 211 24.05 16.01 0.95
N VAL A 212 22.82 16.54 0.77
CA VAL A 212 21.83 16.72 1.84
C VAL A 212 21.50 15.41 2.56
N LEU A 213 21.30 14.31 1.81
CA LEU A 213 21.00 13.01 2.41
C LEU A 213 22.21 12.45 3.18
N VAL A 214 23.41 12.54 2.62
CA VAL A 214 24.62 11.87 3.14
C VAL A 214 25.22 12.64 4.33
N GLU A 215 25.17 13.97 4.31
CA GLU A 215 25.78 14.80 5.35
C GLU A 215 24.82 15.20 6.47
N ALA A 216 23.54 15.49 6.16
CA ALA A 216 22.59 16.00 7.15
C ALA A 216 21.62 14.93 7.66
N CYS A 217 21.05 14.12 6.76
CA CYS A 217 19.96 13.20 7.11
C CYS A 217 20.44 11.82 7.61
N ALA A 218 21.17 11.08 6.78
CA ALA A 218 21.60 9.71 7.03
C ALA A 218 22.42 9.48 8.31
N PRO A 219 23.36 10.37 8.72
CA PRO A 219 24.14 10.16 9.93
C PRO A 219 23.37 10.44 11.22
N SER A 220 22.20 11.10 11.13
CA SER A 220 21.36 11.39 12.29
C SER A 220 20.38 10.23 12.54
N PRO A 221 20.37 9.60 13.73
CA PRO A 221 19.36 8.59 14.07
C PRO A 221 17.96 9.19 14.21
N PHE A 222 17.88 10.49 14.48
CA PHE A 222 16.62 11.22 14.58
C PHE A 222 15.85 11.24 13.24
N TYR A 223 16.54 11.39 12.10
CA TYR A 223 15.93 11.28 10.77
C TYR A 223 15.12 9.98 10.61
N TRP A 224 15.73 8.84 10.91
CA TRP A 224 15.11 7.52 10.76
C TRP A 224 13.96 7.31 11.75
N LEU A 225 14.11 7.78 12.99
CA LEU A 225 13.03 7.69 13.98
C LEU A 225 11.86 8.61 13.62
N ALA A 226 12.14 9.84 13.19
CA ALA A 226 11.13 10.81 12.78
C ALA A 226 10.34 10.32 11.57
N THR A 227 11.01 9.82 10.53
CA THR A 227 10.34 9.23 9.36
C THR A 227 9.41 8.08 9.77
N LEU A 228 9.87 7.15 10.61
CA LEU A 228 9.04 6.06 11.11
C LEU A 228 7.84 6.55 11.91
N LEU A 229 8.04 7.49 12.83
CA LEU A 229 6.96 8.04 13.65
C LEU A 229 5.92 8.77 12.79
N ILE A 230 6.36 9.59 11.83
CA ILE A 230 5.47 10.32 10.93
C ILE A 230 4.63 9.35 10.11
N VAL A 231 5.24 8.29 9.56
CA VAL A 231 4.54 7.27 8.78
C VAL A 231 3.51 6.55 9.64
N VAL A 232 3.88 6.11 10.84
CA VAL A 232 2.94 5.44 11.76
C VAL A 232 1.79 6.38 12.14
N SER A 233 2.08 7.61 12.55
CA SER A 233 1.07 8.61 12.91
C SER A 233 0.11 8.92 11.76
N THR A 234 0.60 8.90 10.52
CA THR A 234 -0.23 9.19 9.34
C THR A 234 -1.14 8.01 8.96
N LEU A 235 -0.65 6.78 9.11
CA LEU A 235 -1.40 5.57 8.73
C LEU A 235 -2.40 5.14 9.80
N LEU A 236 -2.12 5.45 11.07
CA LEU A 236 -2.91 4.98 12.21
C LEU A 236 -4.40 5.40 12.14
N PRO A 237 -4.76 6.66 11.82
CA PRO A 237 -6.18 7.05 11.70
C PRO A 237 -6.94 6.20 10.69
N ASN A 238 -6.35 5.96 9.52
CA ASN A 238 -6.98 5.17 8.47
C ASN A 238 -7.06 3.68 8.85
N PHE A 239 -6.01 3.15 9.47
CA PHE A 239 -6.02 1.78 9.99
C PHE A 239 -7.11 1.57 11.05
N MET A 240 -7.22 2.50 12.00
CA MET A 240 -8.25 2.46 13.05
C MET A 240 -9.66 2.57 12.48
N TYR A 241 -9.87 3.48 11.52
CA TYR A 241 -11.14 3.61 10.83
C TYR A 241 -11.56 2.31 10.14
N ARG A 242 -10.63 1.69 9.38
CA ARG A 242 -10.89 0.43 8.69
C ARG A 242 -11.13 -0.72 9.67
N ALA A 243 -10.35 -0.81 10.75
CA ALA A 243 -10.53 -1.84 11.78
C ALA A 243 -11.90 -1.72 12.46
N PHE A 244 -12.32 -0.49 12.80
CA PHE A 244 -13.63 -0.21 13.36
C PHE A 244 -14.76 -0.57 12.38
N GLN A 245 -14.64 -0.17 11.11
CA GLN A 245 -15.62 -0.51 10.09
C GLN A 245 -15.79 -2.02 9.94
N ILE A 246 -14.69 -2.77 9.85
CA ILE A 246 -14.70 -4.23 9.71
C ILE A 246 -15.33 -4.91 10.94
N GLN A 247 -15.23 -4.32 12.13
CA GLN A 247 -15.78 -4.89 13.36
C GLN A 247 -17.28 -4.60 13.54
N PHE A 248 -17.72 -3.37 13.27
CA PHE A 248 -19.10 -2.93 13.55
C PHE A 248 -20.01 -2.99 12.33
N HIS A 249 -19.48 -2.76 11.13
CA HIS A 249 -20.23 -2.73 9.86
C HIS A 249 -19.45 -3.44 8.75
N PRO A 250 -19.26 -4.78 8.85
CA PRO A 250 -18.51 -5.53 7.86
C PRO A 250 -19.20 -5.47 6.49
N THR A 251 -18.41 -5.24 5.44
CA THR A 251 -18.91 -5.29 4.07
C THR A 251 -19.23 -6.73 3.68
N TYR A 252 -20.14 -6.96 2.72
CA TYR A 252 -20.41 -8.31 2.21
C TYR A 252 -19.14 -9.06 1.78
N HIS A 253 -18.19 -8.34 1.18
CA HIS A 253 -16.87 -8.86 0.87
C HIS A 253 -16.13 -9.41 2.12
N ASP A 254 -16.11 -8.63 3.21
CA ASP A 254 -15.37 -8.97 4.44
C ASP A 254 -15.98 -10.21 5.11
N ILE A 255 -17.31 -10.34 5.07
CA ILE A 255 -18.04 -11.51 5.59
C ILE A 255 -17.64 -12.77 4.83
N ILE A 256 -17.57 -12.68 3.49
CA ILE A 256 -17.22 -13.81 2.63
C ILE A 256 -15.75 -14.21 2.81
N GLN A 257 -14.86 -13.22 2.92
CA GLN A 257 -13.45 -13.47 3.19
C GLN A 257 -13.24 -14.14 4.55
N ARG A 258 -13.93 -13.67 5.60
CA ARG A 258 -13.92 -14.32 6.94
C ARG A 258 -14.43 -15.75 6.88
N ARG A 259 -15.57 -16.01 6.24
CA ARG A 259 -16.12 -17.36 6.10
C ARG A 259 -15.18 -18.30 5.34
N ASN A 260 -14.47 -17.80 4.33
CA ASN A 260 -13.48 -18.59 3.60
C ASN A 260 -12.27 -18.94 4.49
N LEU A 261 -11.76 -17.99 5.25
CA LEU A 261 -10.70 -18.23 6.23
C LEU A 261 -11.13 -19.27 7.28
N GLU A 262 -12.30 -19.10 7.90
CA GLU A 262 -12.87 -20.03 8.87
C GLU A 262 -13.09 -21.44 8.28
N GLY A 263 -13.63 -21.52 7.05
CA GLY A 263 -13.84 -22.78 6.34
C GLY A 263 -12.53 -23.48 5.93
N SER A 264 -11.49 -22.72 5.61
CA SER A 264 -10.15 -23.25 5.35
C SER A 264 -9.53 -23.83 6.63
N GLU A 265 -9.70 -23.15 7.77
CA GLU A 265 -9.26 -23.62 9.09
C GLU A 265 -10.02 -24.87 9.56
N THR A 266 -11.33 -24.96 9.32
CA THR A 266 -12.10 -26.17 9.68
C THR A 266 -11.65 -27.39 8.87
N ASN A 267 -11.36 -27.19 7.58
CA ASN A 267 -10.84 -28.23 6.70
C ASN A 267 -9.39 -28.63 7.06
N PHE A 268 -8.57 -27.67 7.49
CA PHE A 268 -7.20 -27.92 7.95
C PHE A 268 -7.19 -28.71 9.27
N CYS A 269 -8.00 -28.31 10.25
CA CYS A 269 -8.18 -29.01 11.53
C CYS A 269 -8.77 -30.42 11.32
N GLY A 270 -9.74 -30.57 10.40
CA GLY A 270 -10.27 -31.88 10.00
C GLY A 270 -9.23 -32.79 9.34
N ALA A 271 -8.37 -32.24 8.48
CA ALA A 271 -7.29 -32.97 7.82
C ALA A 271 -6.15 -33.36 8.79
N GLU A 272 -5.81 -32.50 9.75
CA GLU A 272 -4.86 -32.82 10.83
C GLU A 272 -5.41 -33.87 11.79
N SER A 273 -6.70 -33.81 12.15
CA SER A 273 -7.37 -34.82 12.97
C SER A 273 -7.39 -36.19 12.28
N GLN A 274 -7.67 -36.24 10.97
CA GLN A 274 -7.59 -37.47 10.18
C GLN A 274 -6.16 -38.01 10.06
N LYS A 275 -5.16 -37.15 9.85
CA LYS A 275 -3.74 -37.56 9.85
C LYS A 275 -3.27 -38.05 11.22
N GLY A 276 -3.69 -37.42 12.31
CA GLY A 276 -3.42 -37.85 13.69
C GLY A 276 -4.03 -39.22 13.99
N THR A 277 -5.29 -39.43 13.57
CA THR A 277 -5.98 -40.71 13.74
C THR A 277 -5.37 -41.83 12.89
N ALA A 278 -4.96 -41.54 11.65
CA ALA A 278 -4.25 -42.51 10.81
C ALA A 278 -2.89 -42.89 11.40
N ARG A 279 -2.12 -41.91 11.90
CA ARG A 279 -0.81 -42.14 12.54
C ARG A 279 -0.91 -42.90 13.87
N MET A 280 -2.05 -42.80 14.56
CA MET A 280 -2.33 -43.56 15.77
C MET A 280 -2.77 -45.00 15.46
N LYS A 281 -3.50 -45.23 14.36
CA LYS A 281 -3.81 -46.56 13.86
C LYS A 281 -2.59 -47.32 13.35
N ASP A 282 -1.67 -46.66 12.65
CA ASP A 282 -0.41 -47.29 12.22
C ASP A 282 0.45 -47.72 13.43
N LYS A 283 0.47 -46.93 14.51
CA LYS A 283 1.18 -47.31 15.75
C LYS A 283 0.51 -48.44 16.55
N LEU A 284 -0.81 -48.62 16.38
CA LEU A 284 -1.56 -49.68 17.08
C LEU A 284 -1.61 -50.98 16.26
N GLY A 285 -1.54 -50.88 14.92
CA GLY A 285 -1.45 -52.03 14.02
C GLY A 285 -0.11 -52.79 14.11
N ASP A 286 0.95 -52.13 14.56
CA ASP A 286 2.26 -52.76 14.81
C ASP A 286 2.34 -53.47 16.20
N GLN A 287 1.26 -53.50 16.99
CA GLN A 287 1.23 -54.17 18.32
C GLN A 287 0.40 -55.46 18.41
N GLU A 288 -0.26 -55.91 17.33
CA GLU A 288 -0.85 -57.26 17.26
C GLU A 288 -0.09 -58.10 16.22
N PRO A 289 0.92 -58.89 16.65
CA PRO A 289 0.65 -60.30 16.91
C PRO A 289 1.55 -60.87 18.03
N LEU A 290 1.14 -60.83 19.31
CA LEU A 290 1.89 -61.53 20.37
C LEU A 290 1.03 -62.19 21.47
N LEU A 291 -0.28 -62.36 21.28
CA LEU A 291 -1.13 -63.12 22.22
C LEU A 291 -2.04 -64.13 21.48
N ALA A 292 -1.42 -65.01 20.71
CA ALA A 292 -2.02 -66.26 20.26
C ALA A 292 -0.98 -67.38 20.31
N GLN A 293 -0.51 -67.69 21.53
CA GLN A 293 0.03 -69.01 21.92
C GLN A 293 -0.35 -69.28 23.38
#